data_AF-A0A9D8R115-F1
#
_entry.id   AF-A0A9D8R115-F1
#
_cell.length_a   1.000
_cell.length_b   1.000
_cell.length_c   1.000
_cell.angle_alpha   90.00
_cell.angle_beta   90.00
_cell.angle_gamma   90.00
#
_symmetry.space_group_name_H-M   'P 1'
#
loop_
_entity.id
_entity.type
_entity.pdbx_description
1 polymer ?
#
loop_
_entity_poly.entity_id
_entity_poly.type
_entity_poly.pdbx_seq_one_letter_code
_entity_poly.pdbx_strand_id
1 'polypeptide(L)'
;YYFKNNYLWQATGTQRVKAFRAYLHYTGGSSLAPQLSIIIDGDETTSINALDSRLSTLVQAQPMYNLSGQRVSDSYKGIVIVNGKKIIRK
;
A
#
# COMPACT_ATOMS: atom_id res chain seq x y z
N TYR A 1 -2.66 -26.50 -2.58
CA TYR A 1 -2.95 -25.52 -3.61
C TYR A 1 -1.65 -25.03 -4.26
N TYR A 2 -1.58 -24.94 -5.59
CA TYR A 2 -0.42 -24.46 -6.36
C TYR A 2 -0.85 -23.49 -7.48
N PHE A 3 0.06 -22.61 -7.91
CA PHE A 3 -0.18 -21.67 -9.00
C PHE A 3 0.24 -22.27 -10.36
N LYS A 4 -0.65 -22.23 -11.36
CA LYS A 4 -0.36 -22.61 -12.75
C LYS A 4 -1.28 -21.85 -13.72
N ASN A 5 -0.71 -21.34 -14.80
CA ASN A 5 -1.45 -20.60 -15.83
C ASN A 5 -2.31 -19.46 -15.25
N ASN A 6 -1.79 -18.74 -14.25
CA ASN A 6 -2.52 -17.68 -13.52
C ASN A 6 -3.76 -18.13 -12.73
N TYR A 7 -3.92 -19.44 -12.47
CA TYR A 7 -4.99 -19.96 -11.62
C TYR A 7 -4.41 -20.65 -10.36
N LEU A 8 -5.19 -20.60 -9.27
CA LEU A 8 -4.93 -21.31 -8.02
C LEU A 8 -5.64 -22.68 -8.06
N TRP A 9 -4.87 -23.77 -8.01
CA TRP A 9 -5.37 -25.14 -8.11
C TRP A 9 -5.20 -25.87 -6.78
N GLN A 10 -6.11 -26.76 -6.37
CA GLN A 10 -5.91 -27.63 -5.20
C GLN A 10 -4.78 -28.63 -5.45
N ALA A 11 -3.95 -28.89 -4.44
CA ALA A 11 -2.88 -29.89 -4.52
C ALA A 11 -3.34 -31.16 -3.79
N THR A 12 -3.06 -32.33 -4.36
CA THR A 12 -3.46 -33.65 -3.83
C THR A 12 -2.30 -34.38 -3.13
N GLY A 13 -1.16 -33.71 -2.96
CA GLY A 13 0.00 -34.21 -2.20
C GLY A 13 0.99 -35.05 -3.01
N THR A 14 0.65 -35.47 -4.23
CA THR A 14 1.54 -36.28 -5.11
C THR A 14 2.28 -35.45 -6.16
N GLN A 15 2.01 -34.14 -6.25
CA GLN A 15 2.63 -33.29 -7.26
C GLN A 15 4.12 -33.07 -6.95
N ARG A 16 5.02 -33.55 -7.84
CA ARG A 16 6.44 -33.17 -7.80
C ARG A 16 6.57 -31.69 -8.14
N VAL A 17 7.00 -30.90 -7.17
CA VAL A 17 7.22 -29.46 -7.36
C VAL A 17 8.58 -29.25 -8.00
N LYS A 18 8.62 -28.56 -9.15
CA LYS A 18 9.88 -28.17 -9.80
C LYS A 18 10.58 -27.11 -8.95
N ALA A 19 11.91 -26.99 -9.10
CA ALA A 19 12.68 -25.95 -8.43
C ALA A 19 12.06 -24.55 -8.57
N PHE A 20 12.23 -23.71 -7.55
CA PHE A 20 11.73 -22.33 -7.48
C PHE A 20 10.20 -22.16 -7.51
N ARG A 21 9.45 -23.08 -6.88
CA ARG A 21 7.99 -22.96 -6.74
C ARG A 21 7.56 -23.24 -5.30
N ALA A 22 6.56 -22.50 -4.83
CA ALA A 22 5.92 -22.71 -3.54
C ALA A 22 4.44 -23.08 -3.73
N TYR A 23 3.89 -23.80 -2.75
CA TYR A 23 2.49 -24.23 -2.74
C TYR A 23 1.98 -24.31 -1.29
N LEU A 24 0.67 -24.14 -1.09
CA LEU A 24 0.03 -24.18 0.23
C LEU A 24 -0.71 -25.50 0.39
N HIS A 25 -0.29 -26.41 1.28
CA HIS A 25 -1.00 -27.67 1.50
C HIS A 25 -1.94 -27.56 2.70
N TYR A 26 -3.24 -27.71 2.48
CA TYR A 26 -4.22 -27.82 3.55
C TYR A 26 -4.51 -29.30 3.81
N THR A 27 -4.29 -29.77 5.04
CA THR A 27 -4.47 -31.16 5.47
C THR A 27 -5.68 -31.37 6.37
N GLY A 28 -6.55 -30.36 6.53
CA GLY A 28 -7.74 -30.49 7.35
C GLY A 28 -8.82 -31.34 6.69
N GLY A 29 -9.46 -32.21 7.47
CA GLY A 29 -10.63 -32.97 7.04
C GLY A 29 -11.80 -32.04 6.70
N SER A 30 -12.76 -32.55 5.92
CA SER A 30 -13.95 -31.86 5.41
C SER A 30 -14.65 -31.00 6.47
N SER A 31 -14.18 -29.77 6.65
CA SER A 31 -14.88 -28.73 7.39
C SER A 31 -15.66 -27.93 6.35
N LEU A 32 -16.95 -27.75 6.59
CA LEU A 32 -17.91 -26.98 5.79
C LEU A 32 -17.58 -25.46 5.77
N ALA A 33 -16.31 -25.10 5.91
CA ALA A 33 -15.87 -23.71 5.95
C ALA A 33 -16.14 -23.07 4.58
N PRO A 34 -16.98 -22.02 4.51
CA PRO A 34 -17.41 -21.41 3.25
C PRO A 34 -16.29 -20.63 2.55
N GLN A 35 -15.13 -20.45 3.19
CA GLN A 35 -14.01 -19.71 2.62
C GLN A 35 -12.67 -20.15 3.25
N LEU A 36 -11.63 -20.21 2.42
CA LEU A 36 -10.23 -20.33 2.82
C LEU A 36 -9.57 -18.96 2.66
N SER A 37 -9.09 -18.35 3.76
CA SER A 37 -8.32 -17.10 3.73
C SER A 37 -6.83 -17.37 3.91
N ILE A 38 -5.99 -16.65 3.17
CA ILE A 38 -4.53 -16.70 3.26
C ILE A 38 -4.04 -15.26 3.38
N ILE A 39 -3.34 -14.95 4.46
CA ILE A 39 -2.71 -13.65 4.70
C ILE A 39 -1.20 -13.86 4.52
N ILE A 40 -0.60 -13.14 3.58
CA ILE A 40 0.85 -13.10 3.36
C ILE A 40 1.28 -11.67 3.67
N ASP A 41 2.29 -11.50 4.53
CA ASP A 41 2.82 -10.21 4.98
C ASP A 41 1.90 -9.39 5.94
N GLY A 42 0.99 -10.07 6.64
CA GLY A 42 0.10 -9.46 7.65
C GLY A 42 -1.11 -8.73 7.04
N ASP A 43 -2.11 -8.42 7.88
CA ASP A 43 -3.29 -7.59 7.50
C ASP A 43 -2.93 -6.09 7.37
N GLU A 44 -1.66 -5.78 7.14
CA GLU A 44 -1.18 -4.41 7.15
C GLU A 44 -1.24 -3.81 5.75
N THR A 45 -1.92 -2.67 5.65
CA THR A 45 -1.93 -1.85 4.44
C THR A 45 -0.51 -1.35 4.19
N THR A 46 -0.04 -1.39 2.94
CA THR A 46 1.24 -0.77 2.51
C THR A 46 1.19 0.74 2.78
N SER A 47 1.56 1.12 4.00
CA SER A 47 1.55 2.49 4.49
C SER A 47 2.92 3.14 4.28
N ILE A 48 2.94 4.47 4.20
CA ILE A 48 4.20 5.22 4.10
C ILE A 48 4.81 5.32 5.50
N ASN A 49 5.87 4.55 5.76
CA ASN A 49 6.50 4.44 7.08
C ASN A 49 7.37 5.64 7.49
N ALA A 50 7.84 6.46 6.55
CA ALA A 50 8.59 7.67 6.87
C ALA A 50 8.55 8.69 5.72
N LEU A 51 8.50 9.98 6.08
CA LEU A 51 8.72 11.09 5.17
C LEU A 51 10.18 11.56 5.31
N ASP A 52 10.95 11.56 4.22
CA ASP A 52 12.29 12.15 4.21
C ASP A 52 12.16 13.68 4.43
N SER A 53 12.50 14.14 5.63
CA SER A 53 12.44 15.54 6.05
C SER A 53 13.50 16.43 5.37
N ARG A 54 14.42 15.87 4.57
CA ARG A 54 15.40 16.65 3.80
C ARG A 54 14.78 17.39 2.61
N LEU A 55 13.52 17.11 2.26
CA LEU A 55 12.74 17.85 1.26
C LEU A 55 12.07 19.13 1.80
N SER A 56 12.12 19.38 3.12
CA SER A 56 11.44 20.51 3.78
C SER A 56 11.97 21.88 3.34
N THR A 57 13.23 21.96 2.92
CA THR A 57 13.90 23.22 2.54
C THR A 57 13.50 23.71 1.15
N LEU A 58 12.91 22.86 0.31
CA LEU A 58 12.41 23.25 -1.02
C LEU A 58 11.00 23.87 -0.98
N VAL A 59 10.30 23.80 0.15
CA VAL A 59 8.94 24.35 0.31
C VAL A 59 8.94 25.88 0.36
N GLN A 60 10.03 26.51 0.81
CA GLN A 60 10.05 27.95 1.08
C GLN A 60 10.07 28.86 -0.16
N ALA A 61 10.43 28.34 -1.35
CA ALA A 61 10.54 29.17 -2.56
C ALA A 61 9.37 28.99 -3.55
N GLN A 62 8.36 28.19 -3.23
CA GLN A 62 7.30 27.81 -4.18
C GLN A 62 6.01 28.64 -3.98
N PRO A 63 5.30 29.01 -5.07
CA PRO A 63 4.00 29.67 -4.98
C PRO A 63 3.01 28.87 -4.13
N MET A 64 2.30 29.57 -3.24
CA MET A 64 1.26 28.97 -2.41
C MET A 64 -0.12 29.33 -2.92
N TYR A 65 -1.06 28.39 -2.82
CA TYR A 65 -2.46 28.60 -3.19
C TYR A 65 -3.40 28.25 -2.03
N ASN A 66 -4.50 28.98 -1.89
CA ASN A 66 -5.59 28.54 -1.03
C ASN A 66 -6.41 27.41 -1.70
N LEU A 67 -7.38 26.84 -0.98
CA LEU A 67 -8.22 25.74 -1.51
C LEU A 67 -9.11 26.16 -2.69
N SER A 68 -9.30 27.46 -2.90
CA SER A 68 -10.01 28.02 -4.06
C SER A 68 -9.08 28.28 -5.27
N GLY A 69 -7.80 27.93 -5.18
CA GLY A 69 -6.83 28.09 -6.26
C GLY A 69 -6.26 29.50 -6.41
N GLN A 70 -6.47 30.40 -5.45
CA GLN A 70 -5.91 31.75 -5.47
C GLN A 70 -4.50 31.76 -4.87
N ARG A 71 -3.57 32.49 -5.48
CA ARG A 71 -2.19 32.64 -4.95
C ARG A 71 -2.20 33.45 -3.66
N VAL A 72 -1.49 33.00 -2.63
CA VAL A 72 -1.39 33.64 -1.32
C VAL A 72 0.06 33.94 -0.92
N SER A 73 0.24 34.94 -0.05
CA SER A 73 1.56 35.32 0.50
C SER A 73 2.01 34.39 1.63
N ASP A 74 3.30 34.49 2.00
CA ASP A 74 3.87 33.75 3.13
C ASP A 74 3.27 34.06 4.51
N SER A 75 2.58 35.19 4.64
CA SER A 75 1.87 35.57 5.86
C SER A 75 0.51 34.89 6.03
N TYR A 76 0.00 34.21 4.99
CA TYR A 76 -1.29 33.55 5.02
C TYR A 76 -1.31 32.39 6.03
N LYS A 77 -2.38 32.34 6.84
CA LYS A 77 -2.61 31.36 7.90
C LYS A 77 -3.70 30.39 7.48
N GLY A 78 -3.55 29.11 7.81
CA GLY A 78 -4.49 28.05 7.48
C GLY A 78 -3.93 27.01 6.52
N ILE A 79 -4.82 26.30 5.82
CA ILE A 79 -4.43 25.23 4.89
C ILE A 79 -4.07 25.85 3.53
N VAL A 80 -2.87 25.58 3.06
CA VAL A 80 -2.36 26.01 1.74
C VAL A 80 -1.88 24.82 0.92
N ILE A 81 -1.89 24.98 -0.40
CA ILE A 81 -1.33 24.02 -1.35
C ILE A 81 0.02 24.56 -1.81
N VAL A 82 1.08 23.77 -1.60
CA VAL A 82 2.44 24.04 -2.06
C VAL A 82 2.96 22.80 -2.76
N ASN A 83 3.38 22.92 -4.02
CA ASN A 83 3.84 21.78 -4.83
C ASN A 83 2.85 20.60 -4.85
N GLY A 84 1.55 20.90 -5.00
CA GLY A 84 0.48 19.89 -5.02
C GLY A 84 0.14 19.25 -3.66
N LYS A 85 0.81 19.65 -2.57
CA LYS A 85 0.58 19.11 -1.22
C LYS A 85 -0.15 20.12 -0.33
N LYS A 86 -1.12 19.64 0.44
CA LYS A 86 -1.81 20.44 1.46
C LYS A 86 -0.94 20.53 2.72
N ILE A 87 -0.72 21.74 3.24
CA ILE A 87 0.14 22.05 4.39
C ILE A 87 -0.62 23.02 5.31
N ILE A 88 -0.52 22.84 6.63
CA ILE A 88 -1.06 23.79 7.62
C ILE A 88 0.03 24.81 7.96
N ARG A 89 -0.22 26.09 7.70
CA ARG A 89 0.63 27.20 8.15
C ARG A 89 0.00 27.88 9.36
N LYS A 90 0.74 27.84 10.47
CA LYS A 90 0.43 28.54 11.72
C LYS A 90 0.92 29.96 11.67
#